data_AF-A0A645JCT7-F1
#
_entry.id   AF-A0A645JCT7-F1
#
_cell.length_a   1.000
_cell.length_b   1.000
_cell.length_c   1.000
_cell.angle_alpha   90.00
_cell.angle_beta   90.00
_cell.angle_gamma   90.00
#
_symmetry.space_group_name_H-M   'P 1'
#
loop_
_entity.id
_entity.type
_entity.pdbx_description
1 polymer ?
#
loop_
_entity_poly.entity_id
_entity_poly.type
_entity_poly.pdbx_seq_one_letter_code
_entity_poly.pdbx_strand_id
1 'polypeptide(L)' 'MGPRGQKLPDWQLDPVKQQLTQTVLQEVEGIDHWTIYRALSEPLEGLGDRSPVDAVTHGTIDDVAEAVFNVLGVQVH' A
#
# COMPACT_ATOMS: atom_id res chain seq x y z
N MET A 1 -6.28 -2.59 -26.02
CA MET A 1 -4.84 -2.93 -26.09
C MET A 1 -4.29 -2.84 -24.69
N GLY A 2 -3.84 -3.93 -24.08
CA GLY A 2 -3.22 -3.90 -22.77
C GLY A 2 -2.31 -5.12 -22.58
N PRO A 3 -1.14 -4.99 -21.97
CA PRO A 3 -0.41 -6.16 -21.55
C PRO A 3 -1.03 -6.65 -20.23
N ARG A 4 -1.87 -7.69 -20.35
CA ARG A 4 -2.46 -8.51 -19.28
C ARG A 4 -1.37 -9.34 -18.58
N GLY A 5 -0.47 -8.68 -17.85
CA GLY A 5 0.65 -9.35 -17.20
C GLY A 5 1.37 -8.49 -16.16
N GLN A 6 0.68 -7.60 -15.45
CA GLN A 6 1.23 -7.12 -14.18
C GLN A 6 1.26 -8.33 -13.24
N LYS A 7 2.43 -8.96 -13.10
CA LYS A 7 2.66 -10.01 -12.12
C LYS A 7 2.41 -9.39 -10.75
N LEU A 8 1.51 -9.99 -9.99
CA LEU A 8 1.33 -9.65 -8.59
C LEU A 8 2.70 -9.68 -7.90
N PRO A 9 3.10 -8.63 -7.18
CA PRO A 9 4.41 -8.62 -6.53
C PRO A 9 4.50 -9.76 -5.52
N ASP A 10 5.67 -10.40 -5.44
CA ASP A 10 5.87 -11.61 -4.63
C ASP A 10 5.58 -11.38 -3.13
N TRP A 11 5.67 -10.13 -2.68
CA TRP A 11 5.32 -9.71 -1.34
C TRP A 11 3.82 -9.86 -1.01
N GLN A 12 2.91 -9.91 -2.00
CA GLN A 12 1.48 -10.20 -1.75
C GLN A 12 1.22 -11.63 -1.28
N LEU A 13 2.21 -12.51 -1.23
CA LEU A 13 2.05 -13.81 -0.58
C LEU A 13 2.10 -13.71 0.95
N ASP A 14 2.56 -12.58 1.48
CA ASP A 14 2.64 -12.34 2.92
C ASP A 14 1.29 -11.84 3.47
N PRO A 15 0.74 -12.48 4.52
CA PRO A 15 -0.56 -12.10 5.06
C PRO A 15 -0.59 -10.68 5.63
N VAL A 16 0.51 -10.18 6.20
CA VAL A 16 0.58 -8.83 6.77
C VAL A 16 0.49 -7.80 5.64
N LYS A 17 1.22 -8.04 4.56
CA LYS A 17 1.27 -7.15 3.40
C LYS A 17 -0.06 -7.16 2.63
N GLN A 18 -0.71 -8.32 2.54
CA GLN A 18 -2.07 -8.44 2.01
C GLN A 18 -3.06 -7.64 2.86
N GLN A 19 -3.00 -7.76 4.18
CA GLN A 19 -3.90 -7.04 5.06
C GLN A 19 -3.74 -5.52 4.91
N LEU A 20 -2.51 -5.01 4.87
CA LEU A 20 -2.23 -3.60 4.58
C LEU A 20 -2.84 -3.18 3.24
N THR A 21 -2.59 -3.96 2.18
CA THR A 21 -3.09 -3.67 0.84
C THR A 21 -4.62 -3.61 0.83
N GLN A 22 -5.27 -4.54 1.52
CA GLN A 22 -6.71 -4.61 1.62
C GLN A 22 -7.27 -3.39 2.36
N THR A 23 -6.67 -3.01 3.50
CA THR A 23 -7.04 -1.80 4.25
C THR A 23 -6.98 -0.57 3.36
N VAL A 24 -5.88 -0.39 2.62
CA VAL A 24 -5.74 0.77 1.72
C VAL A 24 -6.80 0.74 0.61
N LEU A 25 -7.02 -0.41 -0.01
CA LEU A 25 -8.01 -0.57 -1.08
C LEU A 25 -9.46 -0.33 -0.64
N GLN A 26 -9.79 -0.56 0.64
CA GLN A 26 -11.15 -0.30 1.14
C GLN A 26 -11.44 1.19 1.34
N GLU A 27 -10.42 1.96 1.73
CA GLU A 27 -10.58 3.39 2.05
C GLU A 27 -10.40 4.30 0.83
N VAL A 28 -9.69 3.85 -0.22
CA VAL A 28 -9.47 4.66 -1.42
C VAL A 28 -10.50 4.36 -2.51
N GLU A 29 -11.43 5.29 -2.73
CA GLU A 29 -12.33 5.25 -3.88
C GLU A 29 -11.77 6.06 -5.06
N GLY A 30 -11.78 5.46 -6.27
CA GLY A 30 -11.40 6.15 -7.51
C GLY A 30 -9.90 6.24 -7.78
N ILE A 31 -9.05 5.67 -6.93
CA ILE A 31 -7.60 5.53 -7.20
C ILE A 31 -7.36 4.21 -7.94
N ASP A 32 -6.63 4.28 -9.07
CA ASP A 32 -6.21 3.09 -9.79
C ASP A 32 -5.37 2.15 -8.91
N HIS A 33 -5.67 0.85 -8.97
CA HIS A 33 -4.93 -0.17 -8.22
C HIS A 33 -3.42 -0.09 -8.43
N TRP A 34 -2.96 0.31 -9.62
CA TRP A 34 -1.53 0.46 -9.91
C TRP A 34 -0.88 1.59 -9.13
N THR A 35 -1.57 2.71 -8.92
CA THR A 35 -1.11 3.82 -8.08
C THR A 35 -0.96 3.36 -6.64
N ILE A 36 -1.90 2.55 -6.15
CA ILE A 36 -1.85 1.96 -4.80
C ILE A 36 -0.65 1.01 -4.67
N TYR A 37 -0.47 0.06 -5.59
CA TYR A 37 0.67 -0.86 -5.57
C TYR A 37 2.01 -0.14 -5.63
N ARG A 38 2.08 0.94 -6.41
CA ARG A 38 3.25 1.81 -6.45
C ARG A 38 3.50 2.46 -5.10
N ALA A 39 2.50 3.14 -4.52
CA ALA A 39 2.63 3.77 -3.21
C ALA A 39 3.04 2.78 -2.11
N LEU A 40 2.53 1.55 -2.16
CA LEU A 40 2.88 0.47 -1.23
C LEU A 40 4.31 -0.05 -1.39
N SER A 41 4.89 0.07 -2.59
CA SER A 41 6.23 -0.46 -2.91
C SER A 41 7.32 0.62 -2.93
N GLU A 42 6.96 1.89 -3.03
CA GLU A 42 7.91 3.00 -3.01
C GLU A 42 8.22 3.45 -1.58
N PRO A 43 9.46 3.91 -1.32
CA PRO A 43 9.85 4.39 0.00
C PRO A 43 9.08 5.66 0.38
N LEU A 44 8.59 5.71 1.62
CA LEU A 44 7.93 6.88 2.17
C LEU A 44 8.81 7.52 3.24
N GLU A 45 8.99 8.83 3.20
CA GLU A 45 9.75 9.58 4.21
C GLU A 45 9.20 9.36 5.62
N GLY A 46 7.87 9.27 5.76
CA GLY A 46 7.19 8.99 7.04
C GLY A 46 7.52 7.61 7.64
N LEU A 47 8.06 6.68 6.86
CA LEU A 47 8.44 5.33 7.30
C LEU A 47 9.96 5.14 7.43
N GLY A 48 10.71 6.25 7.37
CA GLY A 48 12.18 6.26 7.40
C GLY A 48 12.78 5.72 6.10
N ASP A 49 12.29 6.21 4.96
CA ASP A 49 12.72 5.82 3.61
C ASP A 49 12.53 4.33 3.29
N ARG A 50 11.59 3.68 3.98
CA ARG A 50 11.19 2.29 3.72
C ARG A 50 9.85 2.24 2.99
N SER A 51 9.69 1.21 2.18
CA SER A 51 8.40 0.94 1.55
C SER A 51 7.38 0.53 2.63
N PRO A 52 6.09 0.86 2.45
CA PRO A 52 5.02 0.39 3.34
C PRO A 52 5.03 -1.12 3.53
N VAL A 53 5.25 -1.88 2.46
CA VAL A 53 5.30 -3.35 2.52
C VAL A 53 6.52 -3.91 3.25
N ASP A 54 7.62 -3.15 3.34
CA ASP A 54 8.80 -3.52 4.15
C ASP A 54 8.69 -3.03 5.61
N ALA A 55 8.01 -1.91 5.83
CA ALA A 55 7.85 -1.31 7.16
C ALA A 55 6.71 -1.97 7.98
N VAL A 56 5.72 -2.56 7.31
CA VAL A 56 4.54 -3.10 7.97
C VAL A 56 4.81 -4.36 8.78
N THR A 57 4.22 -4.39 9.97
CA THR A 57 4.18 -5.54 10.87
C THR A 57 2.74 -5.75 11.32
N HIS A 58 2.42 -6.89 11.93
CA HIS A 58 1.06 -7.16 12.43
C HIS A 58 0.51 -6.09 13.39
N GLY A 59 1.37 -5.36 14.10
CA GLY A 59 0.97 -4.32 15.05
C GLY A 59 0.97 -2.90 14.50
N THR A 60 1.42 -2.69 13.25
CA THR A 60 1.62 -1.36 12.66
C THR A 60 0.84 -1.17 11.36
N ILE A 61 -0.14 -2.04 11.08
CA ILE A 61 -0.91 -2.00 9.83
C ILE A 61 -1.63 -0.66 9.68
N ASP A 62 -2.28 -0.19 10.74
CA ASP A 62 -3.07 1.05 10.74
C ASP A 62 -2.17 2.29 10.55
N ASP A 63 -1.09 2.37 11.32
CA ASP A 63 -0.07 3.44 11.23
C ASP A 63 0.58 3.52 9.84
N VAL A 64 0.93 2.36 9.27
CA VAL A 64 1.50 2.29 7.91
C VAL A 64 0.46 2.62 6.85
N ALA A 65 -0.82 2.23 7.04
CA ALA A 65 -1.90 2.59 6.14
C ALA A 65 -2.12 4.12 6.14
N GLU A 66 -2.10 4.76 7.31
CA GLU A 66 -2.18 6.22 7.44
C GLU A 66 -1.07 6.93 6.65
N ALA A 67 0.17 6.45 6.76
CA ALA A 67 1.30 6.98 5.99
C ALA A 67 1.06 6.86 4.46
N VAL A 68 0.47 5.75 4.01
CA VAL A 68 0.11 5.57 2.60
C VAL A 68 -1.02 6.50 2.18
N PHE A 69 -2.07 6.66 3.00
CA PHE A 69 -3.18 7.57 2.70
C PHE A 69 -2.71 9.02 2.58
N ASN A 70 -1.77 9.45 3.43
CA ASN A 70 -1.18 10.77 3.37
C ASN A 70 -0.52 11.03 1.99
N VAL A 71 0.25 10.07 1.47
CA VAL A 71 0.87 10.18 0.15
C VAL A 71 -0.14 10.09 -1.00
N LEU A 72 -1.21 9.31 -0.83
CA LEU A 72 -2.32 9.25 -1.79
C LEU A 72 -3.24 10.48 -1.72
N GLY A 73 -3.06 11.38 -0.77
CA GLY A 73 -3.90 12.56 -0.56
C GLY A 73 -5.31 12.23 -0.06
N VAL A 74 -5.49 11.05 0.55
CA VAL A 74 -6.77 10.58 1.08
C VAL A 74 -6.85 10.94 2.57
N GLN A 75 -7.92 11.64 2.94
CA GLN A 75 -8.24 11.90 4.34
C GLN A 75 -9.23 10.84 4.81
N VAL A 76 -8.72 9.86 5.53
CA VAL A 76 -9.54 8.90 6.31
C VAL A 76 -10.08 9.63 7.55
N HIS A 77 -11.40 9.57 7.79
CA HIS A 77 -12.11 10.32 8.84
C HIS A 77 -12.42 9.45 10.06
#